data_AF-A0A246TQE0-F1
#
_entry.id   AF-A0A246TQE0-F1
#
_cell.length_a   1.000
_cell.length_b   1.000
_cell.length_c   1.000
_cell.angle_alpha   90.00
_cell.angle_beta   90.00
_cell.angle_gamma   90.00
#
_symmetry.space_group_name_H-M   'P 1'
#
loop_
_entity.id
_entity.type
_entity.pdbx_description
1 polymer ?
#
loop_
_entity_poly.entity_id
_entity_poly.type
_entity_poly.pdbx_seq_one_letter_code
_entity_poly.pdbx_strand_id
1 'polypeptide(L)' 'MRGNLAMAQPEITLERLGEMLIFAAKLVDRKGPIAQPILDRCEREYLAAKQRQETKGGSQLDRVRKLMGANAQI' A
#
# COMPACT_ATOMS: atom_id res chain seq x y z
N MET A 1 -17.41 -16.56 31.72
CA MET A 1 -16.74 -16.57 30.40
C MET A 1 -16.45 -15.13 30.01
N ARG A 2 -15.18 -14.67 30.04
CA ARG A 2 -14.79 -13.34 29.55
C ARG A 2 -14.40 -13.47 28.09
N GLY A 3 -15.23 -12.92 27.20
CA GLY A 3 -14.94 -12.85 25.77
C GLY A 3 -13.75 -11.93 25.55
N ASN A 4 -12.70 -12.47 24.95
CA ASN A 4 -11.52 -11.72 24.54
C ASN A 4 -11.86 -11.00 23.23
N LEU A 5 -12.32 -9.75 23.31
CA LEU A 5 -12.45 -8.87 22.16
C LEU A 5 -11.04 -8.47 21.72
N ALA A 6 -10.43 -9.28 20.85
CA ALA A 6 -9.29 -8.83 20.08
C ALA A 6 -9.78 -7.66 19.21
N MET A 7 -9.56 -6.44 19.68
CA MET A 7 -9.82 -5.21 18.92
C MET A 7 -9.08 -5.36 17.59
N ALA A 8 -9.82 -5.49 16.49
CA ALA A 8 -9.24 -5.49 15.16
C ALA A 8 -8.45 -4.19 15.01
N GLN A 9 -7.12 -4.30 14.96
CA GLN A 9 -6.28 -3.14 14.78
C GLN A 9 -6.69 -2.44 13.47
N PRO A 10 -6.88 -1.11 13.47
CA PRO A 10 -7.28 -0.41 12.27
C PRO A 10 -6.31 -0.73 11.13
N GLU A 11 -6.86 -1.03 9.95
CA GLU A 11 -6.07 -1.35 8.76
C GLU A 11 -5.16 -0.17 8.43
N ILE A 12 -3.86 -0.40 8.32
CA ILE A 12 -2.92 0.63 7.92
C ILE A 12 -3.14 0.92 6.44
N THR A 13 -3.60 2.13 6.13
CA THR A 13 -3.87 2.58 4.76
C THR A 13 -2.59 2.86 3.99
N LEU A 14 -2.66 2.84 2.65
CA LEU A 14 -1.53 3.22 1.80
C LEU A 14 -1.07 4.67 2.05
N GLU A 15 -2.01 5.57 2.34
CA GLU A 15 -1.73 6.95 2.72
C GLU A 15 -0.86 7.01 3.99
N ARG A 16 -1.21 6.23 5.02
CA ARG A 16 -0.44 6.18 6.27
C ARG A 16 0.97 5.64 6.05
N LEU A 17 1.14 4.66 5.17
CA LEU A 17 2.46 4.18 4.76
C LEU A 17 3.26 5.26 4.02
N GLY A 18 2.59 6.10 3.20
CA GLY A 18 3.21 7.24 2.55
C GLY A 18 3.73 8.29 3.55
N GLU A 19 2.96 8.60 4.59
CA GLU A 19 3.41 9.50 5.67
C GLU A 19 4.66 8.95 6.39
N MET A 20 4.69 7.64 6.66
CA MET A 20 5.85 6.99 7.26
C MET A 20 7.08 7.08 6.36
N LEU A 21 6.91 6.93 5.05
CA LEU A 21 7.98 7.06 4.05
C LEU A 21 8.63 8.45 4.10
N ILE A 22 7.80 9.50 4.11
CA ILE A 22 8.26 10.89 4.18
C ILE A 22 9.03 11.14 5.49
N PHE A 23 8.53 10.61 6.60
CA PHE A 23 9.23 10.73 7.89
C PHE A 23 10.58 10.00 7.89
N ALA A 24 10.65 8.79 7.33
CA ALA A 24 11.89 8.04 7.23
C ALA A 24 12.93 8.74 6.35
N ALA A 25 12.51 9.35 5.23
CA ALA A 25 13.40 10.17 4.39
C ALA A 25 13.98 11.37 5.17
N LYS A 26 13.13 12.12 5.89
CA LYS A 26 13.58 13.21 6.77
C LYS A 26 14.56 12.73 7.85
N LEU A 27 14.41 11.49 8.32
CA LEU A 27 15.33 10.91 9.30
C LEU A 27 16.70 10.64 8.67
N VAL A 28 16.76 10.14 7.43
CA VAL A 28 18.00 9.99 6.65
C VAL A 28 18.67 11.34 6.43
N ASP A 29 17.93 12.37 6.01
CA ASP A 29 18.48 13.72 5.82
C ASP A 29 19.15 14.26 7.10
N ARG A 30 18.55 13.97 8.26
CA ARG A 30 19.01 14.50 9.56
C ARG A 30 20.08 13.65 10.25
N LYS A 31 20.05 12.34 10.07
CA LYS A 31 20.91 11.39 10.79
C LYS A 31 21.94 10.72 9.89
N GLY A 32 21.84 10.95 8.58
CA GLY A 32 22.71 10.36 7.58
C GLY A 32 22.42 8.86 7.37
N PRO A 33 23.38 8.13 6.80
CA PRO A 33 23.20 6.75 6.34
C PRO A 33 22.74 5.75 7.41
N ILE A 34 22.94 6.05 8.71
CA ILE A 34 22.50 5.18 9.81
C ILE A 34 20.98 4.96 9.82
N ALA A 35 20.20 5.93 9.31
CA ALA A 35 18.75 5.83 9.24
C ALA A 35 18.24 5.19 7.94
N GLN A 36 19.11 4.96 6.95
CA GLN A 36 18.74 4.38 5.65
C GLN A 36 17.94 3.06 5.78
N PRO A 37 18.29 2.13 6.70
CA PRO A 37 17.53 0.87 6.82
C PRO A 37 16.04 1.06 7.17
N ILE A 38 15.69 2.18 7.81
CA ILE A 38 14.29 2.50 8.14
C ILE A 38 13.55 2.91 6.86
N LEU A 39 14.16 3.77 6.04
CA LEU A 39 13.60 4.20 4.76
C LEU A 39 13.42 3.01 3.82
N ASP A 40 14.45 2.17 3.66
CA ASP A 40 14.41 0.99 2.79
C ASP A 40 13.25 0.05 3.16
N ARG A 41 13.01 -0.13 4.47
CA ARG A 41 11.89 -0.95 4.95
C ARG A 41 10.54 -0.32 4.61
N CYS A 42 10.37 0.98 4.85
CA CYS A 42 9.14 1.70 4.52
C CYS A 42 8.86 1.68 3.01
N GLU A 43 9.89 1.82 2.17
CA GLU A 43 9.76 1.74 0.70
C GLU A 43 9.23 0.37 0.27
N ARG A 44 9.83 -0.71 0.78
CA ARG A 44 9.41 -2.08 0.47
C ARG A 44 7.95 -2.33 0.87
N GLU A 45 7.55 -1.89 2.07
CA GLU A 45 6.19 -2.09 2.56
C GLU A 45 5.17 -1.25 1.78
N TYR A 46 5.49 0.01 1.46
CA TYR A 46 4.65 0.87 0.63
C TYR A 46 4.44 0.28 -0.77
N LEU A 47 5.52 -0.18 -1.42
CA LEU A 47 5.42 -0.79 -2.75
C LEU A 47 4.58 -2.07 -2.73
N ALA A 48 4.76 -2.93 -1.73
CA ALA A 48 3.96 -4.14 -1.59
C ALA A 48 2.47 -3.82 -1.35
N ALA A 49 2.17 -2.81 -0.53
CA ALA A 49 0.81 -2.35 -0.28
C ALA A 49 0.17 -1.74 -1.53
N LYS A 50 0.91 -0.91 -2.26
CA LYS A 50 0.47 -0.31 -3.53
C LYS A 50 0.16 -1.39 -4.57
N GLN A 51 1.06 -2.36 -4.75
CA GLN A 51 0.85 -3.48 -5.67
C GLN A 51 -0.36 -4.34 -5.29
N ARG A 52 -0.59 -4.56 -3.98
CA ARG A 52 -1.80 -5.23 -3.50
C ARG A 52 -3.07 -4.42 -3.74
N GLN A 53 -3.02 -3.10 -3.59
CA GLN A 53 -4.16 -2.23 -3.88
C GLN A 53 -4.47 -2.21 -5.38
N GLU A 54 -3.45 -2.14 -6.24
CA GLU A 54 -3.58 -2.22 -7.69
C GLU A 54 -4.16 -3.56 -8.15
N THR A 55 -3.80 -4.66 -7.49
CA THR A 55 -4.35 -6.00 -7.80
C THR A 55 -5.73 -6.26 -7.18
N LYS A 56 -6.06 -5.68 -6.02
CA LYS A 56 -7.42 -5.72 -5.44
C LYS A 56 -8.42 -4.82 -6.18
N GLY A 57 -7.97 -3.81 -6.93
CA GLY A 57 -8.80 -2.84 -7.65
C GLY A 57 -9.36 -3.28 -9.02
N GLY A 58 -9.08 -4.51 -9.47
CA GLY A 58 -9.61 -5.06 -10.71
C GLY A 58 -8.51 -5.76 -11.51
N SER A 59 -8.73 -7.03 -11.81
CA SER A 59 -7.82 -7.82 -12.64
C SER A 59 -7.56 -7.08 -13.96
N GLN A 60 -6.34 -7.14 -14.51
CA GLN A 60 -6.12 -6.65 -15.88
C GLN A 60 -7.07 -7.32 -16.87
N LEU A 61 -7.53 -8.53 -16.56
CA LEU A 61 -8.54 -9.27 -17.29
C LEU A 61 -9.94 -8.64 -17.16
N ASP A 62 -10.30 -8.10 -15.99
CA ASP A 62 -11.54 -7.33 -15.79
C ASP A 62 -11.49 -5.99 -16.53
N ARG A 63 -10.33 -5.33 -16.51
CA ARG A 63 -10.08 -4.11 -17.28
C ARG A 63 -10.21 -4.36 -18.79
N VAL A 64 -9.62 -5.45 -19.30
CA VAL A 64 -9.72 -5.85 -20.72
C VAL A 64 -11.14 -6.27 -21.08
N ARG A 65 -11.85 -7.02 -20.23
CA ARG A 65 -13.27 -7.36 -20.44
C ARG A 65 -14.16 -6.13 -20.54
N LYS A 66 -13.93 -5.10 -19.72
CA LYS A 66 -14.66 -3.82 -19.78
C LYS A 66 -14.39 -3.05 -21.07
N LEU A 67 -13.16 -3.09 -21.58
CA LEU A 67 -12.78 -2.48 -22.86
C LEU A 67 -13.42 -3.21 -24.05
N MET A 68 -13.51 -4.55 -24.00
CA MET A 68 -14.15 -5.33 -25.08
C MET A 68 -15.68 -5.23 -25.06
N GLY A 69 -16.30 -5.09 -23.88
CA GLY A 69 -17.76 -4.97 -23.74
C GLY A 69 -18.34 -3.62 -24.16
N ALA A 70 -17.53 -2.57 -24.28
CA ALA A 70 -17.97 -1.24 -24.74
C ALA A 70 -18.12 -1.13 -26.27
N ASN A 71 -17.69 -2.13 -27.04
CA ASN A 71 -17.76 -2.13 -28.51
C ASN A 71 -18.72 -3.19 -29.10
N ALA A 72 -19.55 -3.84 -28.27
CA ALA A 72 -20.58 -4.77 -28.76
C ALA A 72 -21.96 -4.08 -28.79
N GLN A 73 -22.11 -3.12 -29.68
CA GLN A 73 -23.40 -2.72 -30.22
C GLN A 73 -23.31 -2.87 -31.73
N ILE A 74 -23.76 -4.04 -32.22
CA ILE A 74 -24.48 -4.33 -33.47
C ILE A 74 -25.12 -5.71 -33.26
#